data_AF-A0A847ZZV2-F1
#
_entry.id   AF-A0A847ZZV2-F1
#
_cell.length_a   1.000
_cell.length_b   1.000
_cell.length_c   1.000
_cell.angle_alpha   90.00
_cell.angle_beta   90.00
_cell.angle_gamma   90.00
#
_symmetry.space_group_name_H-M   'P 1'
#
loop_
_entity.id
_entity.type
_entity.pdbx_description
1 polymer ?
#
loop_
_entity_poly.entity_id
_entity_poly.type
_entity_poly.pdbx_seq_one_letter_code
_entity_poly.pdbx_strand_id
1 'polypeptide(L)'
;MTRRHISLALAFSVSSLAASAPAWAQAACTPEKLNAAIDAFATAPFGAAAWRQLNGLDAPAASADGPSYSGYAATEAWRKRTAELAPEMAELQNVPYECRMVYPLEVLNARVAKLGATDPYVKQWLMAQARVLKACDGAGADQTALPAPLEVKPELAQLQQQDRAYQEASVAFYGADKTKAIQMFKDIAAAKSSHAAAARYNVANLLANAKNLTAARTEAADILADPTMASVHTITKELQGYIANLEDTAEGWTTLIDNTIATLSQPAAAITANEKSQGEYSSALYDIDFVGIREKQDDWWVRGQLPEAPTLSKAIVDASRKHPMALWMMTGQSVGNMYSRAPWSMVGPKWNAWSASYIDRAMALQPAAAGIAGPARDMIDALKAGTDDTSRASLWAKAKAAAEKASSSCGDAAETAAVLELAYQA
;
A
#
# COMPACT_ATOMS: atom_id res chain seq x y z
N MET A 1 -1.48 -28.16 -10.50
CA MET A 1 -1.72 -28.74 -9.17
C MET A 1 -1.47 -27.64 -8.14
N THR A 2 -2.50 -27.27 -7.39
CA THR A 2 -2.52 -26.08 -6.52
C THR A 2 -1.65 -26.27 -5.28
N ARG A 3 -0.79 -25.28 -4.97
CA ARG A 3 0.15 -25.23 -3.83
C ARG A 3 -0.44 -25.71 -2.48
N ARG A 4 -1.77 -25.59 -2.30
CA ARG A 4 -2.54 -26.13 -1.16
C ARG A 4 -2.32 -27.62 -0.87
N HIS A 5 -1.98 -28.45 -1.86
CA HIS A 5 -1.78 -29.89 -1.62
C HIS A 5 -0.42 -30.23 -1.00
N ILE A 6 0.58 -29.34 -1.12
CA ILE A 6 1.91 -29.53 -0.51
C ILE A 6 1.88 -29.18 0.98
N SER A 7 1.12 -28.15 1.39
CA SER A 7 0.94 -27.80 2.81
C SER A 7 0.39 -28.98 3.63
N LEU A 8 -0.54 -29.77 3.08
CA LEU A 8 -1.09 -30.96 3.76
C LEU A 8 -0.05 -32.07 3.94
N ALA A 9 0.77 -32.36 2.93
CA ALA A 9 1.77 -33.42 3.00
C ALA A 9 2.93 -33.06 3.96
N LEU A 10 3.37 -31.80 3.97
CA LEU A 10 4.38 -31.34 4.93
C LEU A 10 3.85 -31.33 6.37
N ALA A 11 2.60 -30.89 6.60
CA ALA A 11 1.97 -30.93 7.91
C ALA A 11 1.92 -32.36 8.50
N PHE A 12 1.71 -33.39 7.66
CA PHE A 12 1.79 -34.78 8.11
C PHE A 12 3.22 -35.21 8.51
N SER A 13 4.26 -34.77 7.80
CA SER A 13 5.65 -35.06 8.18
C SER A 13 6.12 -34.28 9.42
N VAL A 14 5.72 -33.02 9.60
CA VAL A 14 6.08 -32.21 10.78
C VAL A 14 5.35 -32.70 12.03
N SER A 15 4.09 -33.11 11.91
CA SER A 15 3.34 -33.73 13.02
C SER A 15 3.96 -35.06 13.49
N SER A 16 4.58 -35.81 12.57
CA SER A 16 5.24 -37.07 12.90
C SER A 16 6.59 -36.90 13.64
N LEU A 17 7.25 -35.74 13.49
CA LEU A 17 8.49 -35.40 14.20
C LEU A 17 8.24 -34.92 15.65
N ALA A 18 7.06 -34.38 15.93
CA ALA A 18 6.69 -33.93 17.28
C ALA A 18 6.33 -35.08 18.25
N ALA A 19 6.08 -36.29 17.74
CA ALA A 19 5.60 -37.41 18.54
C ALA A 19 6.69 -38.17 19.33
N SER A 20 7.97 -37.82 19.20
CA SER A 20 9.09 -38.56 19.82
C SER A 20 9.89 -37.82 20.89
N ALA A 21 9.46 -36.64 21.34
CA ALA A 21 10.14 -35.91 22.43
C ALA A 21 9.29 -35.93 23.73
N PRO A 22 9.81 -36.44 24.86
CA PRO A 22 9.05 -36.49 26.10
C PRO A 22 8.94 -35.12 26.77
N ALA A 23 7.70 -34.75 27.09
CA ALA A 23 7.25 -33.90 28.19
C ALA A 23 8.09 -32.64 28.53
N TRP A 24 7.99 -31.61 27.68
CA TRP A 24 7.99 -30.22 28.13
C TRP A 24 6.69 -29.58 27.66
N ALA A 25 5.65 -29.68 28.49
CA ALA A 25 4.42 -28.96 28.26
C ALA A 25 4.60 -27.50 28.66
N GLN A 26 4.87 -26.63 27.69
CA GLN A 26 4.52 -25.21 27.75
C GLN A 26 4.42 -24.65 26.33
N ALA A 27 3.17 -24.48 25.88
CA ALA A 27 2.71 -23.88 24.63
C ALA A 27 3.21 -24.56 23.33
N ALA A 28 2.87 -25.84 23.12
CA ALA A 28 2.89 -26.39 21.75
C ALA A 28 1.88 -25.59 20.92
N CYS A 29 2.37 -24.84 19.92
CA CYS A 29 1.55 -24.18 18.91
C CYS A 29 0.46 -25.14 18.43
N THR A 30 -0.79 -24.69 18.34
CA THR A 30 -1.79 -25.53 17.69
C THR A 30 -1.38 -25.71 16.22
N PRO A 31 -1.55 -26.91 15.63
CA PRO A 31 -1.25 -27.13 14.21
C PRO A 31 -1.91 -26.09 13.31
N GLU A 32 -3.12 -25.64 13.66
CA GLU A 32 -3.86 -24.60 12.94
C GLU A 32 -3.13 -23.26 12.94
N LYS A 33 -2.59 -22.82 14.10
CA LYS A 33 -1.83 -21.56 14.19
C LYS A 33 -0.53 -21.65 13.39
N LEU A 34 0.20 -22.75 13.52
CA LEU A 34 1.45 -22.94 12.77
C LEU A 34 1.20 -22.97 11.25
N ASN A 35 0.19 -23.74 10.81
CA ASN A 35 -0.18 -23.81 9.40
C ASN A 35 -0.63 -22.45 8.87
N ALA A 36 -1.43 -21.70 9.62
CA ALA A 36 -1.84 -20.35 9.24
C ALA A 36 -0.64 -19.40 9.09
N ALA A 37 0.35 -19.47 10.00
CA ALA A 37 1.56 -18.65 9.91
C ALA A 37 2.42 -19.03 8.68
N ILE A 38 2.58 -20.31 8.39
CA ILE A 38 3.30 -20.80 7.21
C ILE A 38 2.57 -20.42 5.91
N ASP A 39 1.25 -20.65 5.85
CA ASP A 39 0.43 -20.37 4.67
C ASP A 39 0.35 -18.86 4.36
N ALA A 40 0.49 -17.99 5.37
CA ALA A 40 0.53 -16.53 5.18
C ALA A 40 1.65 -16.09 4.23
N PHE A 41 2.76 -16.82 4.17
CA PHE A 41 3.89 -16.52 3.30
C PHE A 41 3.91 -17.36 2.01
N ALA A 42 3.15 -18.46 1.94
CA ALA A 42 3.10 -19.37 0.79
C ALA A 42 2.52 -18.74 -0.48
N THR A 43 1.63 -17.76 -0.31
CA THR A 43 0.96 -17.05 -1.41
C THR A 43 1.93 -16.13 -2.13
N ALA A 44 2.82 -15.46 -1.41
CA ALA A 44 3.83 -14.54 -1.92
C ALA A 44 5.19 -14.78 -1.23
N PRO A 45 5.88 -15.90 -1.52
CA PRO A 45 7.11 -16.28 -0.82
C PRO A 45 8.27 -15.31 -1.06
N PHE A 46 8.18 -14.47 -2.11
CA PHE A 46 9.12 -13.38 -2.40
C PHE A 46 8.47 -11.99 -2.31
N GLY A 47 7.42 -11.85 -1.49
CA GLY A 47 6.74 -10.57 -1.24
C GLY A 47 7.33 -9.79 -0.06
N ALA A 48 6.90 -8.54 0.11
CA ALA A 48 7.40 -7.66 1.17
C ALA A 48 7.17 -8.22 2.59
N ALA A 49 6.03 -8.87 2.84
CA ALA A 49 5.73 -9.51 4.12
C ALA A 49 6.72 -10.65 4.44
N ALA A 50 7.01 -11.51 3.46
CA ALA A 50 7.99 -12.59 3.61
C ALA A 50 9.39 -12.03 3.87
N TRP A 51 9.83 -11.01 3.11
CA TRP A 51 11.10 -10.32 3.36
C TRP A 51 11.21 -9.82 4.80
N ARG A 52 10.16 -9.14 5.29
CA ARG A 52 10.15 -8.59 6.66
C ARG A 52 10.30 -9.68 7.71
N GLN A 53 9.54 -10.78 7.58
CA GLN A 53 9.63 -11.92 8.50
C GLN A 53 11.06 -12.49 8.50
N LEU A 54 11.64 -12.75 7.33
CA LEU A 54 12.99 -13.31 7.18
C LEU A 54 14.09 -12.43 7.79
N ASN A 55 13.83 -11.13 7.93
CA ASN A 55 14.77 -10.15 8.46
C ASN A 55 14.42 -9.68 9.89
N GLY A 56 13.52 -10.39 10.59
CA GLY A 56 13.18 -10.10 11.99
C GLY A 56 12.46 -8.76 12.20
N LEU A 57 11.79 -8.23 11.17
CA LEU A 57 11.00 -7.00 11.25
C LEU A 57 9.54 -7.27 11.66
N ASP A 58 9.17 -8.56 11.75
CA ASP A 58 7.81 -9.10 11.78
C ASP A 58 6.95 -8.64 10.59
N ALA A 59 5.86 -9.37 10.32
CA ALA A 59 4.91 -9.04 9.26
C ALA A 59 3.51 -8.78 9.85
N PRO A 60 3.22 -7.56 10.33
CA PRO A 60 1.87 -7.21 10.78
C PRO A 60 0.85 -7.52 9.70
N ALA A 61 -0.27 -8.15 10.10
CA ALA A 61 -1.36 -8.41 9.18
C ALA A 61 -1.95 -7.08 8.70
N ALA A 62 -1.74 -6.77 7.43
CA ALA A 62 -2.30 -5.61 6.75
C ALA A 62 -2.69 -6.01 5.33
N SER A 63 -3.78 -5.44 4.81
CA SER A 63 -4.12 -5.64 3.40
C SER A 63 -3.35 -4.66 2.53
N ALA A 64 -2.76 -5.17 1.46
CA ALA A 64 -2.24 -4.34 0.37
C ALA A 64 -3.37 -3.65 -0.42
N ASP A 65 -4.63 -4.04 -0.23
CA ASP A 65 -5.77 -3.26 -0.73
C ASP A 65 -5.89 -1.90 -0.04
N GLY A 66 -5.11 -1.71 1.04
CA GLY A 66 -5.06 -0.52 1.87
C GLY A 66 -6.43 -0.14 2.44
N PRO A 67 -6.51 0.91 3.27
CA PRO A 67 -7.59 1.84 3.08
C PRO A 67 -7.30 2.52 1.75
N SER A 68 -7.51 1.83 0.60
CA SER A 68 -7.84 2.59 -0.60
C SER A 68 -8.89 3.58 -0.13
N TYR A 69 -8.71 4.85 -0.45
CA TYR A 69 -9.73 5.86 -0.27
C TYR A 69 -10.92 5.43 -1.14
N SER A 70 -11.61 4.36 -0.73
CA SER A 70 -12.42 3.53 -1.59
C SER A 70 -13.67 4.34 -1.75
N GLY A 71 -13.67 5.12 -2.83
CA GLY A 71 -14.75 6.04 -3.14
C GLY A 71 -16.08 5.31 -3.07
N TYR A 72 -16.09 4.02 -3.41
CA TYR A 72 -17.27 3.18 -3.33
C TYR A 72 -17.86 3.02 -1.92
N ALA A 73 -17.10 2.52 -0.94
CA ALA A 73 -17.64 2.29 0.41
C ALA A 73 -18.08 3.60 1.08
N ALA A 74 -17.31 4.66 0.88
CA ALA A 74 -17.67 5.98 1.39
C ALA A 74 -18.87 6.60 0.65
N THR A 75 -19.02 6.35 -0.65
CA THR A 75 -20.19 6.79 -1.42
C THR A 75 -21.45 6.06 -0.96
N GLU A 76 -21.39 4.75 -0.73
CA GLU A 76 -22.52 4.00 -0.19
C GLU A 76 -22.88 4.44 1.24
N ALA A 77 -21.88 4.64 2.10
CA ALA A 77 -22.08 5.17 3.44
C ALA A 77 -22.68 6.59 3.41
N TRP A 78 -22.22 7.44 2.49
CA TRP A 78 -22.78 8.76 2.23
C TRP A 78 -24.24 8.68 1.79
N ARG A 79 -24.56 7.85 0.78
CA ARG A 79 -25.93 7.66 0.27
C ARG A 79 -26.89 7.25 1.37
N LYS A 80 -26.51 6.24 2.16
CA LYS A 80 -27.31 5.79 3.31
C LYS A 80 -27.50 6.93 4.30
N ARG A 81 -26.43 7.63 4.65
CA ARG A 81 -26.46 8.69 5.66
C ARG A 81 -27.32 9.87 5.22
N THR A 82 -27.23 10.30 3.97
CA THR A 82 -28.04 11.42 3.47
C THR A 82 -29.49 11.01 3.24
N ALA A 83 -29.78 9.76 2.88
CA ALA A 83 -31.15 9.25 2.82
C ALA A 83 -31.83 9.25 4.19
N GLU A 84 -31.08 9.01 5.28
CA GLU A 84 -31.60 9.13 6.66
C GLU A 84 -31.85 10.58 7.07
N LEU A 85 -30.94 11.49 6.73
CA LEU A 85 -30.96 12.89 7.22
C LEU A 85 -31.79 13.84 6.37
N ALA A 86 -31.86 13.61 5.06
CA ALA A 86 -32.52 14.45 4.07
C ALA A 86 -33.07 13.61 2.91
N PRO A 87 -34.04 12.70 3.16
CA PRO A 87 -34.62 11.83 2.14
C PRO A 87 -35.26 12.60 0.98
N GLU A 88 -35.62 13.88 1.18
CA GLU A 88 -36.18 14.74 0.16
C GLU A 88 -35.16 15.29 -0.86
N MET A 89 -33.85 15.19 -0.57
CA MET A 89 -32.78 15.75 -1.39
C MET A 89 -32.11 14.68 -2.24
N ALA A 90 -32.82 14.20 -3.27
CA ALA A 90 -32.39 13.11 -4.16
C ALA A 90 -30.97 13.30 -4.73
N GLU A 91 -30.54 14.54 -4.97
CA GLU A 91 -29.20 14.84 -5.47
C GLU A 91 -28.06 14.45 -4.51
N LEU A 92 -28.34 14.32 -3.22
CA LEU A 92 -27.36 13.86 -2.24
C LEU A 92 -27.15 12.34 -2.31
N GLN A 93 -28.13 11.58 -2.83
CA GLN A 93 -28.02 10.13 -3.00
C GLN A 93 -27.52 9.75 -4.39
N ASN A 94 -27.80 10.56 -5.41
CA ASN A 94 -27.32 10.35 -6.78
C ASN A 94 -25.90 10.89 -6.98
N VAL A 95 -24.94 10.37 -6.21
CA VAL A 95 -23.53 10.80 -6.26
C VAL A 95 -22.87 10.31 -7.57
N PRO A 96 -22.34 11.23 -8.42
CA PRO A 96 -21.53 10.86 -9.58
C PRO A 96 -20.24 10.14 -9.20
N TYR A 97 -19.73 9.30 -10.11
CA TYR A 97 -18.53 8.48 -9.88
C TYR A 97 -17.28 9.32 -9.55
N GLU A 98 -17.16 10.50 -10.15
CA GLU A 98 -15.99 11.37 -9.98
C GLU A 98 -15.96 12.13 -8.64
N CYS A 99 -17.03 12.05 -7.84
CA CYS A 99 -17.14 12.81 -6.60
C CYS A 99 -16.53 12.06 -5.42
N ARG A 100 -15.59 12.70 -4.72
CA ARG A 100 -14.91 12.12 -3.56
C ARG A 100 -15.72 12.31 -2.28
N MET A 101 -16.31 11.22 -1.76
CA MET A 101 -17.26 11.28 -0.63
C MET A 101 -16.69 11.08 0.77
N VAL A 102 -15.47 10.57 0.91
CA VAL A 102 -14.89 10.27 2.24
C VAL A 102 -14.82 11.52 3.11
N TYR A 103 -14.24 12.63 2.62
CA TYR A 103 -14.11 13.86 3.43
C TYR A 103 -15.46 14.53 3.74
N PRO A 104 -16.38 14.74 2.77
CA PRO A 104 -17.72 15.25 3.07
C PRO A 104 -18.48 14.38 4.08
N LEU A 105 -18.35 13.05 4.01
CA LEU A 105 -18.97 12.12 4.96
C LEU A 105 -18.39 12.30 6.38
N GLU A 106 -17.07 12.41 6.51
CA GLU A 106 -16.40 12.68 7.79
C GLU A 106 -16.91 13.97 8.43
N VAL A 107 -16.95 15.06 7.65
CA VAL A 107 -17.45 16.36 8.11
C VAL A 107 -18.91 16.26 8.52
N LEU A 108 -19.78 15.65 7.70
CA LEU A 108 -21.20 15.46 8.01
C LEU A 108 -21.39 14.72 9.33
N ASN A 109 -20.67 13.62 9.53
CA ASN A 109 -20.75 12.84 10.76
C ASN A 109 -20.29 13.67 11.97
N ALA A 110 -19.22 14.46 11.84
CA ALA A 110 -18.78 15.36 12.90
C ALA A 110 -19.82 16.46 13.22
N ARG A 111 -20.50 17.01 12.21
CA ARG A 111 -21.58 18.01 12.43
C ARG A 111 -22.78 17.38 13.13
N VAL A 112 -23.21 16.19 12.69
CA VAL A 112 -24.31 15.47 13.35
C VAL A 112 -23.97 15.07 14.77
N ALA A 113 -22.74 14.61 15.03
CA ALA A 113 -22.31 14.28 16.39
C ALA A 113 -22.30 15.50 17.32
N LYS A 114 -21.92 16.68 16.80
CA LYS A 114 -21.85 17.92 17.57
C LYS A 114 -23.21 18.58 17.82
N LEU A 115 -24.12 18.55 16.84
CA LEU A 115 -25.35 19.36 16.84
C LEU A 115 -26.62 18.52 16.95
N GLY A 116 -26.55 17.23 16.60
CA GLY A 116 -27.70 16.36 16.44
C GLY A 116 -28.22 16.31 15.00
N ALA A 117 -28.82 15.19 14.62
CA ALA A 117 -29.27 14.92 13.26
C ALA A 117 -30.37 15.87 12.76
N THR A 118 -31.18 16.41 13.69
CA THR A 118 -32.33 17.27 13.38
C THR A 118 -32.01 18.76 13.50
N ASP A 119 -30.76 19.13 13.79
CA ASP A 119 -30.39 20.55 13.90
C ASP A 119 -30.53 21.25 12.53
N PRO A 120 -31.17 22.43 12.45
CA PRO A 120 -31.33 23.17 11.20
C PRO A 120 -30.01 23.43 10.45
N TYR A 121 -28.90 23.55 11.18
CA TYR A 121 -27.58 23.72 10.59
C TYR A 121 -27.15 22.52 9.75
N VAL A 122 -27.43 21.29 10.19
CA VAL A 122 -27.09 20.07 9.44
C VAL A 122 -27.82 20.05 8.11
N LYS A 123 -29.12 20.38 8.11
CA LYS A 123 -29.92 20.49 6.89
C LYS A 123 -29.36 21.56 5.94
N GLN A 124 -29.02 22.73 6.49
CA GLN A 124 -28.41 23.81 5.71
C GLN A 124 -27.07 23.40 5.08
N TRP A 125 -26.22 22.71 5.84
CA TRP A 125 -24.93 22.21 5.37
C TRP A 125 -25.11 21.22 4.22
N LEU A 126 -26.08 20.29 4.33
CA LEU A 126 -26.43 19.34 3.26
C LEU A 126 -26.93 20.06 2.00
N MET A 127 -27.75 21.11 2.13
CA MET A 127 -28.20 21.91 0.98
C MET A 127 -27.04 22.59 0.26
N ALA A 128 -26.00 23.02 0.98
CA ALA A 128 -24.79 23.55 0.37
C ALA A 128 -23.94 22.44 -0.28
N GLN A 129 -23.82 21.28 0.36
CA GLN A 129 -23.10 20.14 -0.20
C GLN A 129 -23.74 19.58 -1.47
N ALA A 130 -25.07 19.62 -1.58
CA ALA A 130 -25.80 19.32 -2.81
C ALA A 130 -25.32 20.18 -4.00
N ARG A 131 -24.91 21.43 -3.75
CA ARG A 131 -24.37 22.33 -4.80
C ARG A 131 -22.95 21.94 -5.20
N VAL A 132 -22.15 21.45 -4.25
CA VAL A 132 -20.83 20.87 -4.55
C VAL A 132 -20.98 19.62 -5.42
N LEU A 133 -21.95 18.74 -5.11
CA LEU A 133 -22.21 17.55 -5.93
C LEU A 133 -22.70 17.91 -7.33
N LYS A 134 -23.57 18.92 -7.48
CA LYS A 134 -23.95 19.44 -8.80
C LYS A 134 -22.75 19.95 -9.60
N ALA A 135 -21.83 20.68 -8.95
CA ALA A 135 -20.61 21.13 -9.63
C ALA A 135 -19.74 19.94 -10.08
N CYS A 136 -19.65 18.91 -9.26
CA CYS A 136 -18.97 17.66 -9.59
C CYS A 136 -19.62 16.90 -10.75
N ASP A 137 -20.95 16.95 -10.87
CA ASP A 137 -21.72 16.42 -12.01
C ASP A 137 -21.62 17.28 -13.29
N GLY A 138 -20.79 18.33 -13.27
CA GLY A 138 -20.58 19.22 -14.42
C GLY A 138 -21.68 20.28 -14.61
N ALA A 139 -22.52 20.54 -13.60
CA ALA A 139 -23.53 21.58 -13.69
C ALA A 139 -22.91 22.99 -13.82
N GLY A 140 -23.61 23.87 -14.53
CA GLY A 140 -23.22 25.27 -14.73
C GLY A 140 -23.30 26.13 -13.46
N ALA A 141 -22.65 27.29 -13.49
CA ALA A 141 -22.51 28.19 -12.34
C ALA A 141 -23.85 28.67 -11.74
N ASP A 142 -24.90 28.74 -12.56
CA ASP A 142 -26.27 29.08 -12.16
C ASP A 142 -26.91 28.04 -11.24
N GLN A 143 -26.44 26.79 -11.28
CA GLN A 143 -26.98 25.67 -10.51
C GLN A 143 -26.14 25.31 -9.29
N THR A 144 -24.92 25.84 -9.20
CA THR A 144 -23.92 25.52 -8.17
C THR A 144 -23.73 26.62 -7.13
N ALA A 145 -24.49 27.71 -7.20
CA ALA A 145 -24.51 28.74 -6.16
C ALA A 145 -24.99 28.14 -4.83
N LEU A 146 -24.24 28.37 -3.75
CA LEU A 146 -24.61 27.91 -2.42
C LEU A 146 -25.87 28.66 -1.93
N PRO A 147 -26.78 28.00 -1.18
CA PRO A 147 -27.91 28.68 -0.55
C PRO A 147 -27.43 29.80 0.38
N ALA A 148 -28.29 30.78 0.68
CA ALA A 148 -27.97 31.83 1.67
C ALA A 148 -27.58 31.21 3.03
N PRO A 149 -26.65 31.82 3.79
CA PRO A 149 -26.28 31.31 5.10
C PRO A 149 -27.48 31.30 6.05
N LEU A 150 -27.49 30.36 6.99
CA LEU A 150 -28.49 30.33 8.05
C LEU A 150 -28.15 31.43 9.08
N GLU A 151 -29.17 32.08 9.63
CA GLU A 151 -28.98 32.89 10.84
C GLU A 151 -28.71 31.94 12.00
N VAL A 152 -27.46 31.93 12.46
CA VAL A 152 -27.00 31.03 13.51
C VAL A 152 -26.60 31.82 14.75
N LYS A 153 -26.57 31.12 15.89
CA LYS A 153 -26.03 31.67 17.12
C LYS A 153 -24.53 32.01 16.93
N PRO A 154 -23.99 33.00 17.67
CA PRO A 154 -22.59 33.44 17.51
C PRO A 154 -21.57 32.29 17.59
N GLU A 155 -21.82 31.28 18.42
CA GLU A 155 -20.94 30.12 18.58
C GLU A 155 -20.85 29.21 17.34
N LEU A 156 -21.81 29.30 16.40
CA LEU A 156 -21.81 28.56 15.14
C LEU A 156 -21.41 29.43 13.94
N ALA A 157 -21.30 30.75 14.11
CA ALA A 157 -20.96 31.67 13.02
C ALA A 157 -19.61 31.32 12.38
N GLN A 158 -18.60 31.04 13.20
CA GLN A 158 -17.28 30.63 12.71
C GLN A 158 -17.33 29.27 12.00
N LEU A 159 -18.09 28.30 12.54
CA LEU A 159 -18.25 26.99 11.92
C LEU A 159 -18.91 27.12 10.54
N GLN A 160 -19.99 27.91 10.44
CA GLN A 160 -20.68 28.22 9.19
C GLN A 160 -19.74 28.88 8.18
N GLN A 161 -18.95 29.86 8.61
CA GLN A 161 -17.99 30.52 7.74
C GLN A 161 -16.96 29.53 7.17
N GLN A 162 -16.42 28.63 8.01
CA GLN A 162 -15.43 27.63 7.61
C GLN A 162 -16.01 26.59 6.65
N ASP A 163 -17.17 26.00 6.99
CA ASP A 163 -17.83 25.00 6.16
C ASP A 163 -18.19 25.58 4.79
N ARG A 164 -18.76 26.79 4.76
CA ARG A 164 -19.12 27.46 3.51
C ARG A 164 -17.91 27.80 2.67
N ALA A 165 -16.83 28.31 3.27
CA ALA A 165 -15.61 28.61 2.52
C ALA A 165 -15.07 27.35 1.83
N TYR A 166 -15.06 26.21 2.53
CA TYR A 166 -14.64 24.93 1.93
C TYR A 166 -15.58 24.45 0.83
N GLN A 167 -16.89 24.58 1.01
CA GLN A 167 -17.88 24.21 0.00
C GLN A 167 -17.79 25.10 -1.24
N GLU A 168 -17.60 26.41 -1.08
CA GLU A 168 -17.38 27.35 -2.19
C GLU A 168 -16.07 27.04 -2.94
N ALA A 169 -15.00 26.74 -2.21
CA ALA A 169 -13.74 26.29 -2.80
C ALA A 169 -13.90 24.96 -3.55
N SER A 170 -14.74 24.04 -3.04
CA SER A 170 -15.05 22.77 -3.68
C SER A 170 -15.92 22.95 -4.95
N VAL A 171 -16.84 23.90 -4.97
CA VAL A 171 -17.56 24.28 -6.20
C VAL A 171 -16.56 24.78 -7.26
N ALA A 172 -15.62 25.64 -6.88
CA ALA A 172 -14.57 26.11 -7.79
C ALA A 172 -13.64 24.95 -8.23
N PHE A 173 -13.32 24.02 -7.33
CA PHE A 173 -12.51 22.84 -7.60
C PHE A 173 -13.10 21.99 -8.72
N TYR A 174 -14.41 21.75 -8.71
CA TYR A 174 -15.07 20.98 -9.78
C TYR A 174 -15.36 21.83 -11.01
N GLY A 175 -15.55 23.14 -10.86
CA GLY A 175 -15.77 24.09 -11.95
C GLY A 175 -14.55 24.36 -12.85
N ALA A 176 -14.69 25.31 -13.78
CA ALA A 176 -13.66 25.61 -14.79
C ALA A 176 -12.45 26.39 -14.25
N ASP A 177 -12.62 27.26 -13.26
CA ASP A 177 -11.57 28.15 -12.76
C ASP A 177 -10.73 27.49 -11.64
N LYS A 178 -9.76 26.66 -12.06
CA LYS A 178 -8.86 25.97 -11.13
C LYS A 178 -7.93 26.93 -10.38
N THR A 179 -7.57 28.06 -10.97
CA THR A 179 -6.73 29.08 -10.32
C THR A 179 -7.44 29.68 -9.12
N LYS A 180 -8.73 30.02 -9.28
CA LYS A 180 -9.57 30.47 -8.17
C LYS A 180 -9.68 29.41 -7.07
N ALA A 181 -9.89 28.14 -7.44
CA ALA A 181 -9.95 27.05 -6.46
C ALA A 181 -8.66 26.92 -5.65
N ILE A 182 -7.48 27.00 -6.29
CA ILE A 182 -6.18 26.99 -5.61
C ILE A 182 -6.10 28.13 -4.59
N GLN A 183 -6.46 29.36 -4.98
CA GLN A 183 -6.38 30.51 -4.06
C GLN A 183 -7.32 30.33 -2.86
N MET A 184 -8.57 29.92 -3.10
CA MET A 184 -9.54 29.71 -2.02
C MET A 184 -9.09 28.63 -1.03
N PHE A 185 -8.52 27.51 -1.51
CA PHE A 185 -7.96 26.51 -0.62
C PHE A 185 -6.70 26.98 0.12
N LYS A 186 -5.84 27.79 -0.52
CA LYS A 186 -4.71 28.42 0.19
C LYS A 186 -5.18 29.32 1.33
N ASP A 187 -6.23 30.10 1.12
CA ASP A 187 -6.82 30.96 2.15
C ASP A 187 -7.38 30.13 3.31
N ILE A 188 -8.06 29.02 3.02
CA ILE A 188 -8.57 28.09 4.04
C ILE A 188 -7.42 27.41 4.80
N ALA A 189 -6.37 27.00 4.10
CA ALA A 189 -5.20 26.36 4.68
C ALA A 189 -4.42 27.30 5.62
N ALA A 190 -4.36 28.59 5.30
CA ALA A 190 -3.74 29.61 6.15
C ALA A 190 -4.60 30.03 7.35
N ALA A 191 -5.91 29.78 7.29
CA ALA A 191 -6.84 30.11 8.36
C ALA A 191 -6.84 29.06 9.49
N LYS A 192 -7.29 29.46 10.68
CA LYS A 192 -7.60 28.53 11.79
C LYS A 192 -8.91 27.78 11.52
N SER A 193 -8.94 27.00 10.45
CA SER A 193 -10.10 26.27 9.95
C SER A 193 -10.03 24.78 10.28
N SER A 194 -11.17 24.17 10.62
CA SER A 194 -11.27 22.71 10.71
C SER A 194 -11.03 21.99 9.37
N HIS A 195 -10.99 22.73 8.27
CA HIS A 195 -10.71 22.21 6.92
C HIS A 195 -9.28 22.43 6.43
N ALA A 196 -8.38 22.99 7.26
CA ALA A 196 -7.04 23.39 6.81
C ALA A 196 -6.24 22.24 6.17
N ALA A 197 -6.26 21.05 6.78
CA ALA A 197 -5.57 19.86 6.27
C ALA A 197 -6.12 19.41 4.90
N ALA A 198 -7.45 19.29 4.78
CA ALA A 198 -8.09 18.94 3.51
C ALA A 198 -7.86 20.00 2.42
N ALA A 199 -7.79 21.28 2.79
CA ALA A 199 -7.49 22.36 1.87
C ALA A 199 -6.04 22.29 1.36
N ARG A 200 -5.05 22.05 2.23
CA ARG A 200 -3.65 21.81 1.83
C ARG A 200 -3.53 20.66 0.82
N TYR A 201 -4.20 19.54 1.10
CA TYR A 201 -4.26 18.41 0.17
C TYR A 201 -4.84 18.82 -1.21
N ASN A 202 -5.95 19.55 -1.22
CA ASN A 202 -6.57 20.01 -2.47
C ASN A 202 -5.67 21.01 -3.24
N VAL A 203 -4.86 21.82 -2.56
CA VAL A 203 -3.84 22.66 -3.20
C VAL A 203 -2.82 21.78 -3.91
N ALA A 204 -2.24 20.79 -3.24
CA ALA A 204 -1.28 19.87 -3.86
C ALA A 204 -1.87 19.13 -5.07
N ASN A 205 -3.11 18.63 -4.93
CA ASN A 205 -3.82 17.93 -6.01
C ASN A 205 -4.08 18.84 -7.22
N LEU A 206 -4.56 20.06 -7.00
CA LEU A 206 -4.79 21.03 -8.09
C LEU A 206 -3.48 21.42 -8.79
N LEU A 207 -2.39 21.61 -8.03
CA LEU A 207 -1.07 21.90 -8.60
C LEU A 207 -0.57 20.75 -9.48
N ALA A 208 -0.75 19.51 -9.03
CA ALA A 208 -0.37 18.31 -9.80
C ALA A 208 -1.13 18.24 -11.13
N ASN A 209 -2.46 18.43 -11.09
CA ASN A 209 -3.30 18.42 -12.29
C ASN A 209 -3.02 19.60 -13.23
N ALA A 210 -2.61 20.76 -12.69
CA ALA A 210 -2.13 21.90 -13.47
C ALA A 210 -0.70 21.73 -14.03
N LYS A 211 -0.08 20.55 -13.84
CA LYS A 211 1.31 20.25 -14.24
C LYS A 211 2.37 21.13 -13.57
N ASN A 212 2.04 21.78 -12.46
CA ASN A 212 3.01 22.45 -11.61
C ASN A 212 3.59 21.44 -10.58
N LEU A 213 4.33 20.47 -11.10
CA LEU A 213 4.71 19.25 -10.37
C LEU A 213 5.70 19.54 -9.24
N THR A 214 6.63 20.49 -9.44
CA THR A 214 7.56 20.93 -8.38
C THR A 214 6.80 21.49 -7.18
N ALA A 215 5.84 22.40 -7.39
CA ALA A 215 5.05 22.97 -6.30
C ALA A 215 4.14 21.93 -5.64
N ALA A 216 3.54 21.02 -6.44
CA ALA A 216 2.74 19.93 -5.92
C ALA A 216 3.56 18.99 -5.00
N ARG A 217 4.80 18.68 -5.40
CA ARG A 217 5.74 17.85 -4.63
C ARG A 217 6.14 18.51 -3.32
N THR A 218 6.49 19.80 -3.35
CA THR A 218 6.81 20.56 -2.14
C THR A 218 5.63 20.57 -1.17
N GLU A 219 4.43 20.90 -1.65
CA GLU A 219 3.23 20.94 -0.81
C GLU A 219 2.90 19.56 -0.21
N ALA A 220 3.00 18.48 -1.00
CA ALA A 220 2.79 17.12 -0.52
C ALA A 220 3.83 16.71 0.54
N ALA A 221 5.11 17.04 0.33
CA ALA A 221 6.17 16.77 1.30
C ALA A 221 5.96 17.53 2.61
N ASP A 222 5.59 18.83 2.53
CA ASP A 222 5.30 19.66 3.69
C ASP A 222 4.10 19.12 4.49
N ILE A 223 3.04 18.67 3.80
CA ILE A 223 1.89 18.02 4.46
C ILE A 223 2.34 16.79 5.24
N LEU A 224 3.13 15.91 4.63
CA LEU A 224 3.58 14.66 5.27
C LEU A 224 4.55 14.90 6.44
N ALA A 225 5.32 15.98 6.39
CA ALA A 225 6.22 16.38 7.46
C ALA A 225 5.49 16.99 8.68
N ASP A 226 4.29 17.55 8.49
CA ASP A 226 3.52 18.18 9.56
C ASP A 226 2.60 17.16 10.28
N PRO A 227 2.87 16.81 11.55
CA PRO A 227 2.03 15.87 12.30
C PRO A 227 0.62 16.37 12.56
N THR A 228 0.36 17.68 12.51
CA THR A 228 -0.99 18.24 12.67
C THR A 228 -1.88 18.00 11.44
N MET A 229 -1.29 17.61 10.31
CA MET A 229 -1.98 17.26 9.05
C MET A 229 -2.25 15.76 8.92
N ALA A 230 -2.12 14.99 10.01
CA ALA A 230 -2.22 13.52 9.99
C ALA A 230 -3.49 12.98 9.31
N SER A 231 -4.62 13.70 9.38
CA SER A 231 -5.88 13.31 8.75
C SER A 231 -5.83 13.19 7.22
N VAL A 232 -4.84 13.82 6.57
CA VAL A 232 -4.65 13.75 5.11
C VAL A 232 -3.35 13.07 4.69
N HIS A 233 -2.59 12.49 5.62
CA HIS A 233 -1.29 11.87 5.29
C HIS A 233 -1.45 10.70 4.32
N THR A 234 -2.40 9.80 4.55
CA THR A 234 -2.65 8.64 3.68
C THR A 234 -2.95 9.06 2.23
N ILE A 235 -3.93 9.95 2.03
CA ILE A 235 -4.30 10.40 0.67
C ILE A 235 -3.20 11.27 0.03
N THR A 236 -2.39 11.96 0.84
CA THR A 236 -1.22 12.69 0.34
C THR A 236 -0.12 11.74 -0.15
N LYS A 237 0.08 10.58 0.48
CA LYS A 237 1.01 9.55 -0.02
C LYS A 237 0.57 8.99 -1.37
N GLU A 238 -0.72 8.66 -1.53
CA GLU A 238 -1.28 8.26 -2.82
C GLU A 238 -1.04 9.34 -3.90
N LEU A 239 -1.19 10.61 -3.53
CA LEU A 239 -0.91 11.74 -4.42
C LEU A 239 0.56 11.82 -4.82
N GLN A 240 1.52 11.44 -3.96
CA GLN A 240 2.95 11.39 -4.35
C GLN A 240 3.17 10.36 -5.47
N GLY A 241 2.49 9.21 -5.42
CA GLY A 241 2.51 8.22 -6.51
C GLY A 241 1.98 8.80 -7.82
N TYR A 242 0.84 9.51 -7.76
CA TYR A 242 0.29 10.21 -8.93
C TYR A 242 1.23 11.28 -9.48
N ILE A 243 1.85 12.10 -8.62
CA ILE A 243 2.81 13.13 -9.01
C ILE A 243 4.03 12.49 -9.70
N ALA A 244 4.60 11.43 -9.13
CA ALA A 244 5.73 10.72 -9.73
C ALA A 244 5.38 10.18 -11.13
N ASN A 245 4.17 9.62 -11.28
CA ASN A 245 3.68 9.16 -12.58
C ASN A 245 3.47 10.31 -13.59
N LEU A 246 3.03 11.47 -13.13
CA LEU A 246 2.87 12.64 -14.01
C LEU A 246 4.21 13.27 -14.43
N GLU A 247 5.19 13.27 -13.54
CA GLU A 247 6.54 13.75 -13.84
C GLU A 247 7.27 12.82 -14.80
N ASP A 248 7.08 11.52 -14.60
CA ASP A 248 7.78 10.44 -15.29
C ASP A 248 9.30 10.68 -15.36
N THR A 249 9.89 11.04 -14.22
CA THR A 249 11.34 11.24 -14.09
C THR A 249 11.97 10.14 -13.24
N ALA A 250 13.22 9.81 -13.53
CA ALA A 250 13.97 8.84 -12.73
C ALA A 250 14.07 9.28 -11.25
N GLU A 251 14.22 10.58 -10.99
CA GLU A 251 14.25 11.13 -9.63
C GLU A 251 12.92 10.93 -8.90
N GLY A 252 11.79 11.28 -9.54
CA GLY A 252 10.47 11.10 -8.94
C GLY A 252 10.15 9.65 -8.59
N TRP A 253 10.44 8.72 -9.51
CA TRP A 253 10.29 7.30 -9.25
C TRP A 253 11.24 6.79 -8.17
N THR A 254 12.50 7.26 -8.15
CA THR A 254 13.48 6.87 -7.12
C THR A 254 13.02 7.30 -5.74
N THR A 255 12.56 8.55 -5.58
CA THR A 255 12.05 9.05 -4.30
C THR A 255 10.85 8.25 -3.81
N LEU A 256 9.91 7.92 -4.71
CA LEU A 256 8.75 7.10 -4.36
C LEU A 256 9.18 5.72 -3.86
N ILE A 257 10.02 5.01 -4.63
CA ILE A 257 10.52 3.67 -4.26
C ILE A 257 11.28 3.71 -2.94
N ASP A 258 12.17 4.69 -2.74
CA ASP A 258 12.94 4.85 -1.52
C ASP A 258 12.04 5.03 -0.29
N ASN A 259 11.01 5.87 -0.39
CA ASN A 259 10.07 6.14 0.70
C ASN A 259 9.18 4.92 1.00
N THR A 260 8.75 4.20 -0.05
CA THR A 260 7.99 2.95 0.09
C THR A 260 8.82 1.90 0.83
N ILE A 261 10.07 1.66 0.42
CA ILE A 261 10.97 0.70 1.06
C ILE A 261 11.30 1.13 2.50
N ALA A 262 11.52 2.42 2.74
CA ALA A 262 11.76 2.94 4.09
C ALA A 262 10.58 2.65 5.03
N THR A 263 9.34 2.83 4.55
CA THR A 263 8.11 2.50 5.30
C THR A 263 8.02 0.99 5.55
N LEU A 264 8.26 0.17 4.52
CA LEU A 264 8.28 -1.30 4.63
C LEU A 264 9.43 -1.86 5.47
N SER A 265 10.44 -1.04 5.81
CA SER A 265 11.58 -1.45 6.63
C SER A 265 11.43 -1.06 8.10
N GLN A 266 10.33 -0.40 8.48
CA GLN A 266 10.08 -0.05 9.88
C GLN A 266 9.80 -1.30 10.74
N PRO A 267 10.24 -1.33 12.01
CA PRO A 267 9.87 -2.39 12.94
C PRO A 267 8.35 -2.48 13.12
N ALA A 268 7.81 -3.68 13.33
CA ALA A 268 6.38 -3.87 13.51
C ALA A 268 5.78 -3.00 14.62
N ALA A 269 6.48 -2.81 15.74
CA ALA A 269 6.03 -1.92 16.81
C ALA A 269 5.78 -0.47 16.36
N ALA A 270 6.57 0.04 15.40
CA ALA A 270 6.38 1.38 14.84
C ALA A 270 5.17 1.43 13.89
N ILE A 271 4.97 0.36 13.11
CA ILE A 271 3.83 0.21 12.19
C ILE A 271 2.52 0.09 12.96
N THR A 272 2.48 -0.71 14.03
CA THR A 272 1.25 -0.97 14.79
C THR A 272 0.96 0.10 15.85
N ALA A 273 1.84 1.09 16.02
CA ALA A 273 1.74 2.09 17.08
C ALA A 273 0.44 2.93 17.03
N ASN A 274 -0.10 3.17 15.83
CA ASN A 274 -1.33 3.92 15.62
C ASN A 274 -1.91 3.65 14.22
N GLU A 275 -3.18 3.99 14.00
CA GLU A 275 -3.89 3.78 12.73
C GLU A 275 -3.20 4.46 11.53
N LYS A 276 -2.57 5.61 11.75
CA LYS A 276 -1.81 6.31 10.70
C LYS A 276 -0.64 5.44 10.22
N SER A 277 0.23 4.98 11.12
CA SER A 277 1.36 4.12 10.77
C SER A 277 0.91 2.83 10.07
N GLN A 278 -0.22 2.25 10.49
CA GLN A 278 -0.81 1.07 9.84
C GLN A 278 -1.30 1.38 8.41
N GLY A 279 -1.95 2.54 8.21
CA GLY A 279 -2.37 3.02 6.91
C GLY A 279 -1.19 3.27 5.98
N GLU A 280 -0.14 3.91 6.48
CA GLU A 280 1.10 4.15 5.74
C GLU A 280 1.79 2.85 5.30
N TYR A 281 1.86 1.85 6.19
CA TYR A 281 2.38 0.53 5.87
C TYR A 281 1.54 -0.17 4.80
N SER A 282 0.20 -0.10 4.91
CA SER A 282 -0.71 -0.70 3.95
C SER A 282 -0.57 -0.08 2.55
N SER A 283 -0.46 1.26 2.47
CA SER A 283 -0.16 1.95 1.21
C SER A 283 1.19 1.53 0.64
N ALA A 284 2.23 1.39 1.49
CA ALA A 284 3.54 0.96 1.01
C ALA A 284 3.55 -0.48 0.46
N LEU A 285 2.70 -1.38 1.00
CA LEU A 285 2.50 -2.73 0.44
C LEU A 285 1.85 -2.70 -0.94
N TYR A 286 0.93 -1.76 -1.19
CA TYR A 286 0.37 -1.53 -2.53
C TYR A 286 1.41 -0.94 -3.49
N ASP A 287 2.07 0.14 -3.04
CA ASP A 287 2.96 0.94 -3.87
C ASP A 287 4.15 0.14 -4.39
N ILE A 288 4.74 -0.75 -3.57
CA ILE A 288 5.94 -1.49 -3.95
C ILE A 288 5.72 -2.37 -5.20
N ASP A 289 4.54 -2.98 -5.31
CA ASP A 289 4.16 -3.77 -6.47
C ASP A 289 3.72 -2.86 -7.64
N PHE A 290 3.00 -1.77 -7.35
CA PHE A 290 2.52 -0.81 -8.35
C PHE A 290 3.67 -0.13 -9.09
N VAL A 291 4.71 0.33 -8.38
CA VAL A 291 5.93 0.90 -8.97
C VAL A 291 6.81 -0.16 -9.63
N GLY A 292 6.41 -1.43 -9.58
CA GLY A 292 7.05 -2.50 -10.32
C GLY A 292 8.26 -3.13 -9.64
N ILE A 293 8.43 -3.04 -8.30
CA ILE A 293 9.41 -3.84 -7.56
C ILE A 293 8.86 -5.27 -7.36
N ARG A 294 8.72 -5.97 -8.47
CA ARG A 294 8.16 -7.32 -8.58
C ARG A 294 8.87 -8.12 -9.67
N GLU A 295 8.30 -9.23 -10.13
CA GLU A 295 8.85 -10.01 -11.23
C GLU A 295 9.19 -9.17 -12.48
N LYS A 296 10.18 -9.63 -13.23
CA LYS A 296 10.57 -9.10 -14.54
C LYS A 296 10.46 -10.22 -15.56
N GLN A 297 9.98 -9.87 -16.75
CA GLN A 297 9.79 -10.86 -17.82
C GLN A 297 11.14 -11.34 -18.40
N ASP A 298 12.18 -10.52 -18.33
CA ASP A 298 13.52 -10.82 -18.83
C ASP A 298 14.62 -10.39 -17.85
N ASP A 299 15.86 -10.70 -18.20
CA ASP A 299 17.05 -10.46 -17.39
C ASP A 299 17.78 -9.14 -17.72
N TRP A 300 17.09 -8.22 -18.41
CA TRP A 300 17.60 -6.90 -18.79
C TRP A 300 18.15 -6.12 -17.59
N TRP A 301 17.47 -6.22 -16.44
CA TRP A 301 17.80 -5.47 -15.22
C TRP A 301 19.05 -6.03 -14.52
N VAL A 302 19.28 -7.34 -14.56
CA VAL A 302 20.51 -7.98 -14.04
C VAL A 302 21.67 -7.92 -15.03
N ARG A 303 21.41 -7.72 -16.33
CA ARG A 303 22.44 -7.51 -17.37
C ARG A 303 22.82 -6.04 -17.55
N GLY A 304 22.09 -5.11 -16.93
CA GLY A 304 22.28 -3.67 -17.12
C GLY A 304 21.86 -3.16 -18.50
N GLN A 305 21.03 -3.92 -19.23
CA GLN A 305 20.50 -3.55 -20.54
C GLN A 305 19.15 -2.84 -20.37
N LEU A 306 19.15 -1.58 -19.94
CA LEU A 306 17.89 -0.85 -19.75
C LEU A 306 17.09 -0.75 -21.07
N PRO A 307 15.75 -0.80 -21.03
CA PRO A 307 14.90 -0.47 -22.17
C PRO A 307 15.12 0.96 -22.69
N GLU A 308 14.61 1.27 -23.88
CA GLU A 308 14.60 2.64 -24.41
C GLU A 308 13.71 3.56 -23.54
N ALA A 309 14.15 4.80 -23.30
CA ALA A 309 13.52 5.75 -22.37
C ALA A 309 13.20 5.19 -20.95
N PRO A 310 14.18 4.65 -20.21
CA PRO A 310 13.94 3.85 -19.01
C PRO A 310 13.78 4.70 -17.74
N THR A 311 12.82 5.61 -17.65
CA THR A 311 12.63 6.46 -16.45
C THR A 311 12.37 5.60 -15.19
N LEU A 312 11.24 4.89 -15.17
CA LEU A 312 10.89 3.95 -14.10
C LEU A 312 11.83 2.74 -14.08
N SER A 313 12.18 2.20 -15.26
CA SER A 313 13.07 1.03 -15.35
C SER A 313 14.46 1.30 -14.75
N LYS A 314 15.00 2.51 -14.94
CA LYS A 314 16.25 2.95 -14.29
C LYS A 314 16.08 3.05 -12.78
N ALA A 315 15.00 3.69 -12.30
CA ALA A 315 14.74 3.81 -10.87
C ALA A 315 14.61 2.44 -10.19
N ILE A 316 13.96 1.47 -10.85
CA ILE A 316 13.87 0.08 -10.39
C ILE A 316 15.26 -0.58 -10.30
N VAL A 317 16.11 -0.41 -11.32
CA VAL A 317 17.49 -0.98 -11.31
C VAL A 317 18.37 -0.32 -10.25
N ASP A 318 18.25 0.99 -10.09
CA ASP A 318 18.98 1.72 -9.05
C ASP A 318 18.51 1.25 -7.66
N ALA A 319 17.21 1.06 -7.48
CA ALA A 319 16.63 0.50 -6.26
C ALA A 319 17.11 -0.94 -5.99
N SER A 320 17.20 -1.82 -7.00
CA SER A 320 17.71 -3.18 -6.83
C SER A 320 19.21 -3.23 -6.51
N ARG A 321 19.97 -2.16 -6.79
CA ARG A 321 21.39 -2.05 -6.40
C ARG A 321 21.56 -1.46 -5.01
N LYS A 322 20.60 -0.65 -4.57
CA LYS A 322 20.61 0.08 -3.30
C LYS A 322 19.96 -0.70 -2.16
N HIS A 323 18.84 -1.37 -2.40
CA HIS A 323 17.98 -1.96 -1.38
C HIS A 323 17.95 -3.50 -1.47
N PRO A 324 18.40 -4.22 -0.43
CA PRO A 324 18.34 -5.69 -0.39
C PRO A 324 16.92 -6.23 -0.60
N MET A 325 15.90 -5.58 -0.03
CA MET A 325 14.49 -5.95 -0.20
C MET A 325 14.08 -5.96 -1.68
N ALA A 326 14.34 -4.87 -2.40
CA ALA A 326 13.99 -4.75 -3.81
C ALA A 326 14.69 -5.82 -4.65
N LEU A 327 15.99 -6.01 -4.44
CA LEU A 327 16.76 -7.04 -5.11
C LEU A 327 16.20 -8.43 -4.87
N TRP A 328 15.94 -8.77 -3.61
CA TRP A 328 15.45 -10.09 -3.21
C TRP A 328 14.07 -10.39 -3.79
N MET A 329 13.13 -9.45 -3.67
CA MET A 329 11.77 -9.57 -4.21
C MET A 329 11.82 -9.77 -5.73
N MET A 330 12.50 -8.87 -6.45
CA MET A 330 12.60 -8.94 -7.91
C MET A 330 13.29 -10.23 -8.36
N THR A 331 14.33 -10.68 -7.67
CA THR A 331 15.06 -11.90 -8.02
C THR A 331 14.16 -13.14 -7.91
N GLY A 332 13.58 -13.36 -6.74
CA GLY A 332 12.80 -14.57 -6.48
C GLY A 332 11.49 -14.63 -7.25
N GLN A 333 10.77 -13.50 -7.33
CA GLN A 333 9.53 -13.44 -8.11
C GLN A 333 9.78 -13.67 -9.61
N SER A 334 10.88 -13.14 -10.16
CA SER A 334 11.21 -13.34 -11.57
C SER A 334 11.51 -14.80 -11.89
N VAL A 335 12.34 -15.47 -11.07
CA VAL A 335 12.63 -16.90 -11.28
C VAL A 335 11.36 -17.75 -11.12
N GLY A 336 10.55 -17.50 -10.08
CA GLY A 336 9.29 -18.22 -9.87
C GLY A 336 8.30 -18.05 -11.03
N ASN A 337 8.15 -16.83 -11.56
CA ASN A 337 7.27 -16.56 -12.69
C ASN A 337 7.84 -17.08 -14.02
N MET A 338 9.15 -17.07 -14.22
CA MET A 338 9.74 -17.67 -15.42
C MET A 338 9.63 -19.19 -15.42
N TYR A 339 9.72 -19.85 -14.25
CA TYR A 339 9.47 -21.29 -14.15
C TYR A 339 8.05 -21.66 -14.57
N SER A 340 7.05 -20.90 -14.10
CA SER A 340 5.63 -21.17 -14.41
C SER A 340 5.28 -20.97 -15.89
N ARG A 341 6.10 -20.20 -16.63
CA ARG A 341 5.93 -19.91 -18.06
C ARG A 341 6.92 -20.68 -18.94
N ALA A 342 7.89 -21.39 -18.36
CA ALA A 342 8.93 -22.06 -19.10
C ALA A 342 8.34 -23.16 -20.00
N PRO A 343 8.67 -23.21 -21.30
CA PRO A 343 8.30 -24.35 -22.11
C PRO A 343 8.95 -25.61 -21.54
N TRP A 344 8.27 -26.75 -21.62
CA TRP A 344 8.77 -28.04 -21.11
C TRP A 344 10.18 -28.39 -21.60
N SER A 345 10.56 -27.91 -22.79
CA SER A 345 11.89 -28.09 -23.37
C SER A 345 13.02 -27.34 -22.65
N MET A 346 12.71 -26.40 -21.76
CA MET A 346 13.67 -25.74 -20.87
C MET A 346 13.82 -26.47 -19.53
N VAL A 347 12.83 -27.22 -19.07
CA VAL A 347 12.87 -27.87 -17.75
C VAL A 347 13.99 -28.92 -17.69
N GLY A 348 14.77 -28.93 -16.60
CA GLY A 348 15.95 -29.78 -16.43
C GLY A 348 17.26 -28.98 -16.55
N PRO A 349 18.32 -29.52 -17.18
CA PRO A 349 19.64 -28.89 -17.19
C PRO A 349 19.66 -27.45 -17.75
N LYS A 350 18.83 -27.15 -18.76
CA LYS A 350 18.73 -25.80 -19.34
C LYS A 350 18.16 -24.80 -18.34
N TRP A 351 17.10 -25.19 -17.63
CA TRP A 351 16.52 -24.40 -16.55
C TRP A 351 17.54 -24.15 -15.45
N ASN A 352 18.20 -25.20 -14.96
CA ASN A 352 19.18 -25.07 -13.88
C ASN A 352 20.34 -24.14 -14.28
N ALA A 353 20.84 -24.26 -15.51
CA ALA A 353 21.88 -23.36 -16.02
C ALA A 353 21.38 -21.92 -16.12
N TRP A 354 20.15 -21.71 -16.62
CA TRP A 354 19.54 -20.39 -16.73
C TRP A 354 19.31 -19.75 -15.35
N SER A 355 18.70 -20.48 -14.41
CA SER A 355 18.38 -19.97 -13.07
C SER A 355 19.66 -19.67 -12.28
N ALA A 356 20.67 -20.56 -12.31
CA ALA A 356 21.97 -20.30 -11.71
C ALA A 356 22.61 -19.03 -12.27
N SER A 357 22.63 -18.89 -13.60
CA SER A 357 23.18 -17.72 -14.27
C SER A 357 22.43 -16.42 -13.91
N TYR A 358 21.11 -16.49 -13.77
CA TYR A 358 20.27 -15.37 -13.38
C TYR A 358 20.52 -14.95 -11.92
N ILE A 359 20.49 -15.92 -10.99
CA ILE A 359 20.73 -15.68 -9.56
C ILE A 359 22.14 -15.13 -9.34
N ASP A 360 23.16 -15.68 -10.02
CA ASP A 360 24.53 -15.20 -9.89
C ASP A 360 24.68 -13.75 -10.35
N ARG A 361 24.03 -13.36 -11.46
CA ARG A 361 24.01 -11.95 -11.89
C ARG A 361 23.26 -11.05 -10.91
N ALA A 362 22.13 -11.49 -10.38
CA ALA A 362 21.39 -10.73 -9.37
C ALA A 362 22.23 -10.52 -8.09
N MET A 363 22.88 -11.57 -7.60
CA MET A 363 23.72 -11.50 -6.40
C MET A 363 25.06 -10.78 -6.62
N ALA A 364 25.43 -10.49 -7.87
CA ALA A 364 26.54 -9.61 -8.20
C ALA A 364 26.17 -8.10 -8.06
N LEU A 365 24.89 -7.75 -7.89
CA LEU A 365 24.44 -6.37 -7.71
C LEU A 365 24.71 -5.87 -6.29
N GLN A 366 25.92 -5.36 -6.09
CA GLN A 366 26.38 -4.76 -4.83
C GLN A 366 26.01 -3.27 -4.74
N PRO A 367 25.82 -2.73 -3.51
CA PRO A 367 25.93 -3.40 -2.21
C PRO A 367 24.67 -4.19 -1.78
N ALA A 368 23.54 -4.04 -2.46
CA ALA A 368 22.27 -4.66 -2.04
C ALA A 368 22.37 -6.17 -1.78
N ALA A 369 23.07 -6.92 -2.63
CA ALA A 369 23.23 -8.36 -2.45
C ALA A 369 23.96 -8.76 -1.16
N ALA A 370 24.86 -7.93 -0.63
CA ALA A 370 25.51 -8.19 0.66
C ALA A 370 24.53 -8.11 1.84
N GLY A 371 23.43 -7.35 1.70
CA GLY A 371 22.37 -7.28 2.69
C GLY A 371 21.37 -8.44 2.63
N ILE A 372 21.48 -9.35 1.66
CA ILE A 372 20.67 -10.56 1.58
C ILE A 372 21.41 -11.69 2.31
N ALA A 373 21.01 -11.96 3.55
CA ALA A 373 21.66 -12.93 4.44
C ALA A 373 20.66 -13.90 5.08
N GLY A 374 21.18 -14.91 5.80
CA GLY A 374 20.37 -15.84 6.59
C GLY A 374 19.29 -16.58 5.75
N PRO A 375 18.08 -16.78 6.30
CA PRO A 375 17.00 -17.48 5.61
C PRO A 375 16.59 -16.84 4.28
N ALA A 376 16.67 -15.51 4.15
CA ALA A 376 16.40 -14.83 2.87
C ALA A 376 17.42 -15.21 1.80
N ARG A 377 18.70 -15.36 2.18
CA ARG A 377 19.74 -15.85 1.28
C ARG A 377 19.55 -17.32 0.93
N ASP A 378 19.19 -18.14 1.92
CA ASP A 378 18.92 -19.57 1.69
C ASP A 378 17.82 -19.79 0.64
N MET A 379 16.76 -18.98 0.66
CA MET A 379 15.70 -19.03 -0.36
C MET A 379 16.20 -18.66 -1.76
N ILE A 380 17.07 -17.65 -1.87
CA ILE A 380 17.64 -17.25 -3.16
C ILE A 380 18.59 -18.32 -3.71
N ASP A 381 19.44 -18.89 -2.86
CA ASP A 381 20.36 -19.95 -3.27
C ASP A 381 19.60 -21.25 -3.63
N ALA A 382 18.44 -21.51 -3.02
CA ALA A 382 17.58 -22.64 -3.38
C ALA A 382 17.07 -22.58 -4.83
N LEU A 383 16.82 -21.37 -5.37
CA LEU A 383 16.35 -21.18 -6.76
C LEU A 383 17.35 -21.63 -7.83
N LYS A 384 18.62 -21.80 -7.46
CA LYS A 384 19.68 -22.30 -8.35
C LYS A 384 20.21 -23.68 -7.96
N ALA A 385 19.57 -24.36 -7.01
CA ALA A 385 20.00 -25.69 -6.61
C ALA A 385 19.87 -26.68 -7.77
N GLY A 386 20.84 -27.59 -7.87
CA GLY A 386 20.80 -28.68 -8.83
C GLY A 386 19.70 -29.69 -8.46
N THR A 387 19.33 -30.53 -9.43
CA THR A 387 18.37 -31.62 -9.23
C THR A 387 19.04 -32.91 -8.71
N ASP A 388 20.32 -32.83 -8.33
CA ASP A 388 21.08 -33.95 -7.80
C ASP A 388 20.74 -34.25 -6.33
N ASP A 389 20.99 -35.48 -5.89
CA ASP A 389 20.64 -35.93 -4.54
C ASP A 389 21.33 -35.11 -3.44
N THR A 390 22.54 -34.61 -3.69
CA THR A 390 23.28 -33.82 -2.70
C THR A 390 22.62 -32.45 -2.51
N SER A 391 22.30 -31.77 -3.61
CA SER A 391 21.59 -30.49 -3.58
C SER A 391 20.23 -30.61 -2.90
N ARG A 392 19.43 -31.63 -3.26
CA ARG A 392 18.12 -31.88 -2.64
C ARG A 392 18.23 -32.19 -1.16
N ALA A 393 19.16 -33.06 -0.76
CA ALA A 393 19.38 -33.40 0.65
C ALA A 393 19.77 -32.17 1.49
N SER A 394 20.61 -31.29 0.92
CA SER A 394 21.01 -30.03 1.56
C SER A 394 19.82 -29.08 1.74
N LEU A 395 19.01 -28.86 0.71
CA LEU A 395 17.80 -28.03 0.80
C LEU A 395 16.78 -28.61 1.78
N TRP A 396 16.58 -29.93 1.75
CA TRP A 396 15.69 -30.61 2.68
C TRP A 396 16.13 -30.46 4.14
N ALA A 397 17.45 -30.49 4.41
CA ALA A 397 17.98 -30.22 5.74
C ALA A 397 17.69 -28.78 6.19
N LYS A 398 17.82 -27.79 5.29
CA LYS A 398 17.44 -26.40 5.58
C LYS A 398 15.94 -26.25 5.83
N ALA A 399 15.10 -26.88 5.01
CA ALA A 399 13.65 -26.87 5.17
C ALA A 399 13.22 -27.47 6.52
N LYS A 400 13.85 -28.57 6.95
CA LYS A 400 13.62 -29.18 8.27
C LYS A 400 14.03 -28.24 9.41
N ALA A 401 15.23 -27.67 9.35
CA ALA A 401 15.69 -26.73 10.37
C ALA A 401 14.78 -25.48 10.46
N ALA A 402 14.28 -25.00 9.32
CA ALA A 402 13.32 -23.91 9.27
C ALA A 402 11.97 -24.31 9.91
N ALA A 403 11.47 -25.51 9.59
CA ALA A 403 10.22 -26.03 10.15
C ALA A 403 10.31 -26.26 11.67
N GLU A 404 11.44 -26.75 12.17
CA GLU A 404 11.70 -26.91 13.60
C GLU A 404 11.64 -25.56 14.32
N LYS A 405 12.30 -24.52 13.77
CA LYS A 405 12.26 -23.16 14.32
C LYS A 405 10.87 -22.54 14.26
N ALA A 406 10.15 -22.72 13.15
CA ALA A 406 8.77 -22.27 13.01
C ALA A 406 7.87 -22.94 14.06
N SER A 407 8.01 -24.26 14.24
CA SER A 407 7.27 -25.02 15.24
C SER A 407 7.59 -24.58 16.67
N SER A 408 8.86 -24.40 17.02
CA SER A 408 9.27 -24.01 18.38
C SER A 408 8.88 -22.57 18.73
N SER A 409 8.71 -21.71 17.73
CA SER A 409 8.32 -20.30 17.89
C SER A 409 6.84 -20.04 17.63
N CYS A 410 6.04 -21.08 17.39
CA CYS A 410 4.63 -20.94 16.99
C CYS A 410 4.40 -20.09 15.74
N GLY A 411 5.36 -20.08 14.80
CA GLY A 411 5.33 -19.28 13.57
C GLY A 411 6.04 -17.93 13.67
N ASP A 412 6.48 -17.52 14.85
CA ASP A 412 7.04 -16.18 15.06
C ASP A 412 8.52 -16.06 14.58
N ALA A 413 9.23 -17.18 14.35
CA ALA A 413 10.61 -17.17 13.86
C ALA A 413 10.72 -16.67 12.42
N ALA A 414 11.85 -16.06 12.08
CA ALA A 414 12.14 -15.57 10.73
C ALA A 414 12.03 -16.68 9.67
N GLU A 415 12.46 -17.89 10.02
CA GLU A 415 12.45 -19.06 9.17
C GLU A 415 11.05 -19.54 8.76
N THR A 416 9.99 -19.14 9.47
CA THR A 416 8.60 -19.49 9.11
C THR A 416 8.26 -19.13 7.67
N ALA A 417 8.74 -17.97 7.20
CA ALA A 417 8.53 -17.53 5.81
C ALA A 417 9.34 -18.32 4.76
N ALA A 418 10.38 -19.06 5.18
CA ALA A 418 11.22 -19.85 4.28
C ALA A 418 10.78 -21.31 4.15
N VAL A 419 10.02 -21.86 5.12
CA VAL A 419 9.72 -23.30 5.23
C VAL A 419 9.23 -23.90 3.92
N LEU A 420 8.15 -23.34 3.37
CA LEU A 420 7.51 -23.93 2.19
C LEU A 420 8.31 -23.73 0.91
N GLU A 421 8.98 -22.59 0.75
CA GLU A 421 9.79 -22.37 -0.45
C GLU A 421 11.01 -23.29 -0.45
N LEU A 422 11.72 -23.43 0.68
CA LEU A 422 12.84 -24.37 0.80
C LEU A 422 12.40 -25.82 0.57
N ALA A 423 11.24 -26.21 1.10
CA ALA A 423 10.68 -27.54 0.89
C ALA A 423 10.20 -27.77 -0.56
N TYR A 424 9.75 -26.71 -1.25
CA TYR A 424 9.31 -26.79 -2.64
C TYR A 424 10.49 -26.94 -3.62
N GLN A 425 11.64 -26.35 -3.29
CA GLN A 425 12.86 -26.44 -4.11
C GLN A 425 13.68 -27.73 -3.83
N ALA A 426 13.47 -28.38 -2.69
CA ALA A 426 14.10 -29.66 -2.33
C ALA A 426 13.43 -30.84 -3.06
#